data_AF-A0A946F1I8-F1
#
_entry.id   AF-A0A946F1I8-F1
#
_cell.length_a   1.000
_cell.length_b   1.000
_cell.length_c   1.000
_cell.angle_alpha   90.00
_cell.angle_beta   90.00
_cell.angle_gamma   90.00
#
_symmetry.space_group_name_H-M   'P 1'
#
loop_
_entity.id
_entity.type
_entity.pdbx_description
1 polymer ?
#
loop_
_entity_poly.entity_id
_entity_poly.type
_entity_poly.pdbx_seq_one_letter_code
_entity_poly.pdbx_strand_id
1 'polypeptide(L)'
;MQNSFEHFKNLVKDDLENLYVDNYRIDAEELKSTKNPNIFYVSGRLNTYKQLFLRCSQKSNFNRFNKYQIWENEHEGEWRTFIKFELFNINSFFEGYDKTMDEIHSYNQEHYPSVREDILKPSKRLFEMIKFLGIKDKFRSNRFAEILSQKTHISHFAYKYIKHINDQPRDIIEELIGEYKLRSKRSQYYKVKKRKQVTASDISEYIFCPASFSIKNTFEVPPSKQMKSGTIMHEKKYLDKFIFNLINKRSNYSFIPDSYYSELQQSEDLDETKFGKLKEKYQKNNRKLFNEISNGMYSNILKSKIVFRGHRDGESKLQSKKNNLQELIKFSKIFSTKDNSVVGVPDYVFEQQDGKKFIVEEKHTWQENVNNAFDNHEMQVLGYMNMIEHNTKKIIPGYLIYFTWGYYKGKISSKKVKLFKVEPTLDKQKKLKNTIDSLESFIKTGKVKFSKRSIDKCIGCTSRVFCDHVNGDIEQVTFPYNS
;
A
#
# COMPACT_ATOMS: atom_id res chain seq x y z
N MET A 1 6.40 23.39 17.54
CA MET A 1 5.92 23.05 16.19
C MET A 1 5.86 24.25 15.25
N GLN A 2 5.54 25.47 15.69
CA GLN A 2 5.73 26.68 14.85
C GLN A 2 7.19 26.81 14.37
N ASN A 3 8.17 26.51 15.21
CA ASN A 3 9.60 26.58 14.84
C ASN A 3 10.03 25.64 13.71
N SER A 4 9.36 24.49 13.48
CA SER A 4 9.77 23.55 12.42
C SER A 4 9.21 23.93 11.05
N PHE A 5 8.00 24.51 11.00
CA PHE A 5 7.45 25.05 9.75
C PHE A 5 8.17 26.33 9.35
N GLU A 6 8.50 27.19 10.32
CA GLU A 6 9.27 28.40 10.04
C GLU A 6 10.72 28.09 9.72
N HIS A 7 11.31 27.05 10.31
CA HIS A 7 12.61 26.54 9.85
C HIS A 7 12.55 25.97 8.42
N PHE A 8 11.49 25.26 8.05
CA PHE A 8 11.31 24.77 6.68
C PHE A 8 11.06 25.90 5.67
N LYS A 9 10.23 26.89 6.03
CA LYS A 9 10.06 28.12 5.25
C LYS A 9 11.36 28.88 5.14
N ASN A 10 12.14 29.00 6.21
CA ASN A 10 13.43 29.68 6.20
C ASN A 10 14.43 28.93 5.31
N LEU A 11 14.48 27.59 5.35
CA LEU A 11 15.27 26.80 4.40
C LEU A 11 14.88 27.07 2.94
N VAL A 12 13.58 27.13 2.65
CA VAL A 12 13.07 27.43 1.29
C VAL A 12 13.27 28.89 0.90
N LYS A 13 13.13 29.80 1.86
CA LYS A 13 13.31 31.24 1.69
C LYS A 13 14.79 31.55 1.47
N ASP A 14 15.70 30.94 2.22
CA ASP A 14 17.15 31.03 2.01
C ASP A 14 17.51 30.50 0.61
N ASP A 15 16.89 29.40 0.15
CA ASP A 15 17.10 28.90 -1.22
C ASP A 15 16.56 29.85 -2.31
N LEU A 16 15.49 30.63 -2.03
CA LEU A 16 14.86 31.57 -2.96
C LEU A 16 15.46 33.00 -2.92
N GLU A 17 15.92 33.46 -1.75
CA GLU A 17 16.55 34.77 -1.54
C GLU A 17 17.99 34.79 -2.03
N ASN A 18 18.67 33.63 -2.01
CA ASN A 18 20.02 33.48 -2.59
C ASN A 18 20.00 33.31 -4.13
N LEU A 19 18.82 33.34 -4.76
CA LEU A 19 18.64 33.32 -6.20
C LEU A 19 18.86 34.73 -6.78
N TYR A 20 20.07 35.27 -6.63
CA TYR A 20 20.49 36.48 -7.33
C TYR A 20 20.64 36.18 -8.82
N VAL A 21 19.80 36.81 -9.63
CA VAL A 21 19.94 36.78 -11.10
C VAL A 21 20.18 38.21 -11.57
N ASP A 22 21.45 38.52 -11.84
CA ASP A 22 21.92 39.70 -12.58
C ASP A 22 21.25 41.02 -12.15
N ASN A 23 21.33 41.38 -10.85
CA ASN A 23 20.82 42.64 -10.28
C ASN A 23 19.30 42.85 -10.32
N TYR A 24 18.50 41.84 -10.69
CA TYR A 24 17.04 41.91 -10.56
C TYR A 24 16.61 41.31 -9.22
N ARG A 25 16.14 42.18 -8.32
CA ARG A 25 15.35 41.75 -7.16
C ARG A 25 14.03 41.19 -7.70
N ILE A 26 13.72 39.94 -7.39
CA ILE A 26 12.38 39.40 -7.60
C ILE A 26 11.49 40.14 -6.59
N ASP A 27 10.88 41.25 -6.99
CA ASP A 27 9.76 41.82 -6.24
C ASP A 27 8.58 40.87 -6.45
N ALA A 28 8.51 39.85 -5.58
CA ALA A 28 7.36 38.98 -5.46
C ALA A 28 6.22 39.81 -4.84
N GLU A 29 5.58 40.66 -5.63
CA GLU A 29 4.49 41.54 -5.15
C GLU A 29 3.37 40.73 -4.47
N GLU A 30 3.18 39.45 -4.82
CA GLU A 30 2.37 38.53 -4.03
C GLU A 30 2.88 37.08 -4.09
N LEU A 31 3.70 36.68 -3.10
CA LEU A 31 3.85 35.28 -2.73
C LEU A 31 2.56 34.79 -2.05
N LYS A 32 1.52 34.54 -2.84
CA LYS A 32 0.28 33.94 -2.32
C LYS A 32 0.54 32.47 -1.98
N SER A 33 0.65 32.17 -0.68
CA SER A 33 0.79 30.79 -0.22
C SER A 33 -0.47 30.02 -0.61
N THR A 34 -0.33 28.95 -1.38
CA THR A 34 -1.46 28.04 -1.56
C THR A 34 -1.61 27.12 -0.36
N LYS A 35 -2.76 26.44 -0.27
CA LYS A 35 -2.93 25.32 0.67
C LYS A 35 -1.85 24.24 0.50
N ASN A 36 -1.13 24.23 -0.64
CA ASN A 36 0.04 23.40 -0.84
C ASN A 36 1.34 24.22 -0.61
N PRO A 37 2.06 24.01 0.50
CA PRO A 37 3.31 24.72 0.77
C PRO A 37 4.44 24.35 -0.21
N ASN A 38 4.16 23.45 -1.17
CA ASN A 38 5.08 23.01 -2.20
C ASN A 38 4.93 23.79 -3.51
N ILE A 39 4.00 24.75 -3.56
CA ILE A 39 3.64 25.50 -4.77
C ILE A 39 3.66 26.97 -4.42
N PHE A 40 4.55 27.70 -5.10
CA PHE A 40 4.52 29.16 -5.15
C PHE A 40 3.97 29.63 -6.47
N TYR A 41 3.33 30.78 -6.43
CA TYR A 41 2.86 31.50 -7.60
C TYR A 41 3.71 32.75 -7.65
N VAL A 42 4.41 32.93 -8.76
CA VAL A 42 5.03 34.21 -9.08
C VAL A 42 4.18 34.79 -10.19
N SER A 43 3.62 35.98 -9.95
CA SER A 43 2.84 36.73 -10.93
C SER A 43 3.57 38.02 -11.29
N GLY A 44 3.63 38.34 -12.57
CA GLY A 44 4.15 39.62 -13.04
C GLY A 44 3.93 39.84 -14.53
N ARG A 45 4.38 40.98 -15.05
CA ARG A 45 4.18 41.38 -16.45
C ARG A 45 4.93 40.46 -17.42
N LEU A 46 4.21 40.06 -18.48
CA LEU A 46 4.51 38.96 -19.42
C LEU A 46 5.95 38.97 -19.97
N ASN A 47 6.47 40.14 -20.35
CA ASN A 47 7.75 40.25 -21.04
C ASN A 47 8.97 40.12 -20.12
N THR A 48 8.83 40.48 -18.85
CA THR A 48 9.95 40.45 -17.89
C THR A 48 10.22 39.02 -17.43
N TYR A 49 9.17 38.27 -17.07
CA TYR A 49 9.34 36.92 -16.51
C TYR A 49 9.68 35.87 -17.57
N LYS A 50 9.17 35.96 -18.80
CA LYS A 50 9.52 35.00 -19.87
C LYS A 50 11.01 35.06 -20.22
N GLN A 51 11.59 36.27 -20.25
CA GLN A 51 13.01 36.51 -20.45
C GLN A 51 13.86 36.11 -19.22
N LEU A 52 13.43 36.48 -18.01
CA LEU A 52 14.11 36.08 -16.78
C LEU A 52 14.13 34.55 -16.64
N PHE A 53 13.03 33.90 -16.96
CA PHE A 53 12.85 32.46 -16.89
C PHE A 53 13.69 31.71 -17.92
N LEU A 54 13.70 32.15 -19.18
CA LEU A 54 14.58 31.58 -20.22
C LEU A 54 16.06 31.69 -19.80
N ARG A 55 16.47 32.83 -19.25
CA ARG A 55 17.84 33.02 -18.73
C ARG A 55 18.14 32.19 -17.48
N CYS A 56 17.16 32.03 -16.60
CA CYS A 56 17.26 31.19 -15.41
C CYS A 56 17.39 29.70 -15.76
N SER A 57 16.56 29.20 -16.69
CA SER A 57 16.62 27.80 -17.17
C SER A 57 17.93 27.43 -17.87
N GLN A 58 18.68 28.43 -18.36
CA GLN A 58 20.00 28.24 -18.97
C GLN A 58 21.16 28.24 -17.95
N LYS A 59 20.92 28.68 -16.70
CA LYS A 59 21.92 28.66 -15.61
C LYS A 59 21.67 27.42 -14.70
N SER A 60 22.75 26.71 -14.37
CA SER A 60 22.76 25.40 -13.67
C SER A 60 22.00 25.31 -12.33
N ASN A 61 21.66 26.44 -11.70
CA ASN A 61 20.94 26.47 -10.43
C ASN A 61 19.42 26.18 -10.57
N PHE A 62 18.84 26.32 -11.76
CA PHE A 62 17.41 26.03 -11.99
C PHE A 62 17.09 24.55 -12.24
N ASN A 63 18.10 23.72 -12.50
CA ASN A 63 17.95 22.25 -12.56
C ASN A 63 17.45 21.65 -11.23
N ARG A 64 17.37 22.45 -10.15
CA ARG A 64 16.77 22.04 -8.87
C ARG A 64 15.25 21.99 -8.88
N PHE A 65 14.58 22.62 -9.83
CA PHE A 65 13.11 22.61 -9.96
C PHE A 65 12.68 21.60 -11.02
N ASN A 66 12.27 20.41 -10.59
CA ASN A 66 11.98 19.26 -11.45
C ASN A 66 10.81 19.47 -12.42
N LYS A 67 9.83 20.29 -12.02
CA LYS A 67 8.73 20.70 -12.90
C LYS A 67 8.29 22.10 -12.52
N TYR A 68 7.95 22.84 -13.56
CA TYR A 68 7.16 24.03 -13.43
C TYR A 68 5.98 23.98 -14.39
N GLN A 69 4.86 24.57 -13.99
CA GLN A 69 3.74 24.80 -14.88
C GLN A 69 3.63 26.30 -15.07
N ILE A 70 3.71 26.74 -16.33
CA ILE A 70 3.40 28.11 -16.71
C ILE A 70 1.98 28.11 -17.25
N TRP A 71 1.15 29.01 -16.75
CA TRP A 71 -0.10 29.34 -17.41
C TRP A 71 -0.35 30.83 -17.30
N GLU A 72 -1.18 31.33 -18.19
CA GLU A 72 -1.55 32.73 -18.27
C GLU A 72 -3.01 32.85 -17.85
N ASN A 73 -3.34 33.86 -17.05
CA ASN A 73 -4.73 34.16 -16.70
C ASN A 73 -4.91 35.68 -16.56
N GLU A 74 -6.06 36.18 -16.97
CA GLU A 74 -6.43 37.57 -16.78
C GLU A 74 -6.89 37.77 -15.32
N HIS A 75 -6.25 38.69 -14.61
CA HIS A 75 -6.60 39.05 -13.24
C HIS A 75 -6.66 40.56 -13.15
N GLU A 76 -7.85 41.10 -12.85
CA GLU A 76 -8.11 42.55 -12.76
C GLU A 76 -7.84 43.33 -14.06
N GLY A 77 -8.13 42.72 -15.22
CA GLY A 77 -7.93 43.35 -16.53
C GLY A 77 -6.49 43.35 -17.04
N GLU A 78 -5.57 42.65 -16.34
CA GLU A 78 -4.19 42.43 -16.80
C GLU A 78 -3.88 40.94 -16.96
N TRP A 79 -3.21 40.57 -18.07
CA TRP A 79 -2.67 39.23 -18.26
C TRP A 79 -1.48 38.98 -17.33
N ARG A 80 -1.61 37.99 -16.46
CA ARG A 80 -0.54 37.56 -15.56
C ARG A 80 -0.06 36.16 -15.95
N THR A 81 1.27 36.01 -16.00
CA THR A 81 1.91 34.70 -16.08
C THR A 81 2.05 34.16 -14.67
N PHE A 82 1.60 32.93 -14.44
CA PHE A 82 1.79 32.22 -13.19
C PHE A 82 2.78 31.08 -13.41
N ILE A 83 3.80 31.01 -12.56
CA ILE A 83 4.77 29.92 -12.55
C ILE A 83 4.57 29.12 -11.26
N LYS A 84 4.18 27.87 -11.39
CA LYS A 84 4.17 26.89 -10.30
C LYS A 84 5.53 26.21 -10.24
N PHE A 85 6.20 26.25 -9.09
CA PHE A 85 7.42 25.49 -8.85
C PHE A 85 7.11 24.21 -8.06
N GLU A 86 7.72 23.08 -8.42
CA GLU A 86 7.78 21.89 -7.55
C GLU A 86 8.98 21.99 -6.61
N LEU A 87 8.69 22.09 -5.31
CA LEU A 87 9.64 22.50 -4.27
C LEU A 87 10.71 21.48 -3.83
N PHE A 88 10.74 20.28 -4.39
CA PHE A 88 11.67 19.25 -3.94
C PHE A 88 12.51 18.73 -5.09
N ASN A 89 13.79 19.04 -5.01
CA ASN A 89 14.79 18.42 -5.83
C ASN A 89 14.97 16.96 -5.39
N ILE A 90 14.65 15.98 -6.23
CA ILE A 90 14.83 14.56 -5.92
C ILE A 90 16.30 14.25 -5.63
N ASN A 91 17.23 14.90 -6.33
CA ASN A 91 18.66 14.82 -6.07
C ASN A 91 19.06 15.29 -4.66
N SER A 92 18.24 16.14 -4.03
CA SER A 92 18.47 16.53 -2.65
C SER A 92 18.10 15.44 -1.65
N PHE A 93 17.32 14.41 -2.03
CA PHE A 93 16.97 13.25 -1.20
C PHE A 93 17.77 12.00 -1.58
N PHE A 94 18.06 11.83 -2.87
CA PHE A 94 18.72 10.67 -3.42
C PHE A 94 19.83 11.09 -4.37
N GLU A 95 21.08 10.78 -4.05
CA GLU A 95 22.22 11.15 -4.89
C GLU A 95 22.21 10.39 -6.22
N GLY A 96 22.52 11.10 -7.30
CA GLY A 96 22.66 10.52 -8.64
C GLY A 96 21.38 10.45 -9.46
N TYR A 97 20.26 10.99 -8.97
CA TYR A 97 18.98 11.00 -9.69
C TYR A 97 19.08 11.67 -11.07
N ASP A 98 19.55 12.93 -11.14
CA ASP A 98 19.62 13.64 -12.44
C ASP A 98 20.57 12.93 -13.40
N LYS A 99 21.71 12.45 -12.91
CA LYS A 99 22.66 11.66 -13.72
C LYS A 99 21.99 10.40 -14.30
N THR A 100 21.27 9.64 -13.47
CA THR A 100 20.53 8.46 -13.93
C THR A 100 19.45 8.83 -14.94
N MET A 101 18.74 9.95 -14.74
CA MET A 101 17.71 10.41 -15.67
C MET A 101 18.31 10.87 -17.01
N ASP A 102 19.40 11.63 -16.99
CA ASP A 102 20.12 12.08 -18.18
C ASP A 102 20.63 10.88 -18.99
N GLU A 103 21.21 9.89 -18.32
CA GLU A 103 21.63 8.64 -18.93
C GLU A 103 20.42 7.90 -19.54
N ILE A 104 19.28 7.83 -18.85
CA ILE A 104 18.03 7.25 -19.36
C ILE A 104 17.47 8.03 -20.56
N HIS A 105 17.61 9.35 -20.58
CA HIS A 105 17.18 10.21 -21.68
C HIS A 105 18.11 10.14 -22.89
N SER A 106 19.39 9.84 -22.68
CA SER A 106 20.40 9.68 -23.73
C SER A 106 20.24 8.41 -24.57
N TYR A 107 19.52 7.39 -24.07
CA TYR A 107 19.25 6.18 -24.84
C TYR A 107 18.37 6.51 -26.06
N ASN A 108 18.97 6.48 -27.25
CA ASN A 108 18.27 6.65 -28.53
C ASN A 108 17.20 5.56 -28.73
N GLN A 109 16.05 5.96 -29.28
CA GLN A 109 14.87 5.10 -29.46
C GLN A 109 15.06 4.01 -30.53
N GLU A 110 16.13 4.11 -31.31
CA GLU A 110 16.38 3.30 -32.48
C GLU A 110 17.28 2.11 -32.13
N HIS A 111 16.68 0.98 -31.72
CA HIS A 111 17.18 -0.39 -32.02
C HIS A 111 17.65 -1.29 -30.87
N TYR A 112 17.64 -0.89 -29.59
CA TYR A 112 18.01 -1.85 -28.52
C TYR A 112 17.05 -1.87 -27.32
N PRO A 113 16.58 -3.07 -26.90
CA PRO A 113 15.96 -3.23 -25.59
C PRO A 113 17.01 -2.96 -24.51
N SER A 114 16.94 -1.79 -23.88
CA SER A 114 17.74 -1.49 -22.68
C SER A 114 16.85 -1.61 -21.45
N VAL A 115 17.32 -2.39 -20.47
CA VAL A 115 16.79 -2.42 -19.11
C VAL A 115 17.91 -1.94 -18.21
N ARG A 116 17.67 -0.86 -17.48
CA ARG A 116 18.57 -0.38 -16.45
C ARG A 116 17.80 -0.21 -15.14
N GLU A 117 18.40 -0.70 -14.07
CA GLU A 117 17.92 -0.54 -12.71
C GLU A 117 19.04 0.07 -11.87
N ASP A 118 18.85 1.31 -11.41
CA ASP A 118 19.76 1.95 -10.47
C ASP A 118 19.09 2.08 -9.09
N ILE A 119 19.85 1.74 -8.04
CA ILE A 119 19.47 1.99 -6.65
C ILE A 119 20.15 3.29 -6.22
N LEU A 120 19.35 4.31 -5.94
CA LEU A 120 19.89 5.62 -5.56
C LEU A 120 20.37 5.63 -4.10
N LYS A 121 21.47 6.35 -3.86
CA LYS A 121 22.05 6.49 -2.51
C LYS A 121 21.28 7.52 -1.69
N PRO A 122 20.97 7.24 -0.41
CA PRO A 122 20.41 8.22 0.51
C PRO A 122 21.31 9.45 0.68
N SER A 123 20.74 10.65 0.55
CA SER A 123 21.42 11.92 0.88
C SER A 123 21.26 12.30 2.36
N LYS A 124 22.00 13.32 2.81
CA LYS A 124 21.82 13.94 4.13
C LYS A 124 20.39 14.43 4.39
N ARG A 125 19.72 15.03 3.39
CA ARG A 125 18.34 15.55 3.56
C ARG A 125 17.33 14.45 3.80
N LEU A 126 17.52 13.26 3.20
CA LEU A 126 16.65 12.12 3.46
C LEU A 126 16.75 11.70 4.94
N PHE A 127 17.96 11.66 5.49
CA PHE A 127 18.16 11.40 6.92
C PHE A 127 17.54 12.46 7.83
N GLU A 128 17.61 13.74 7.44
CA GLU A 128 16.93 14.82 8.17
C GLU A 128 15.40 14.60 8.17
N MET A 129 14.81 14.25 7.02
CA MET A 129 13.39 13.91 6.92
C MET A 129 13.02 12.70 7.80
N ILE A 130 13.82 11.63 7.76
CA ILE A 130 13.62 10.45 8.62
C ILE A 130 13.64 10.82 10.11
N LYS A 131 14.56 11.73 10.50
CA LYS A 131 14.62 12.26 11.87
C LYS A 131 13.37 13.07 12.22
N PHE A 132 12.84 13.86 11.29
CA PHE A 132 11.57 14.58 11.48
C PHE A 132 10.36 13.65 11.64
N LEU A 133 10.40 12.46 11.05
CA LEU A 133 9.38 11.41 11.26
C LEU A 133 9.53 10.70 12.62
N GLY A 134 10.45 11.14 13.48
CA GLY A 134 10.64 10.62 14.83
C GLY A 134 11.66 9.49 14.94
N ILE A 135 12.33 9.13 13.85
CA ILE A 135 13.36 8.07 13.85
C ILE A 135 14.72 8.74 14.07
N LYS A 136 15.14 8.79 15.34
CA LYS A 136 16.37 9.48 15.76
C LYS A 136 17.56 8.52 15.90
N ASP A 137 17.28 7.25 16.21
CA ASP A 137 18.33 6.24 16.33
C ASP A 137 19.06 6.03 14.99
N LYS A 138 20.39 6.12 15.00
CA LYS A 138 21.22 6.04 13.79
C LYS A 138 21.03 4.72 13.05
N PHE A 139 20.98 3.60 13.77
CA PHE A 139 20.80 2.29 13.17
C PHE A 139 19.45 2.17 12.46
N ARG A 140 18.36 2.58 13.13
CA ARG A 140 17.01 2.58 12.55
C ARG A 140 16.88 3.55 11.38
N SER A 141 17.48 4.73 11.47
CA SER A 141 17.47 5.71 10.37
C SER A 141 18.19 5.19 9.13
N ASN A 142 19.35 4.54 9.30
CA ASN A 142 20.07 3.88 8.21
C ASN A 142 19.23 2.78 7.58
N ARG A 143 18.62 1.91 8.39
CA ARG A 143 17.76 0.84 7.88
C ARG A 143 16.51 1.37 7.19
N PHE A 144 15.94 2.47 7.68
CA PHE A 144 14.80 3.13 7.03
C PHE A 144 15.20 3.70 5.67
N ALA A 145 16.33 4.42 5.60
CA ALA A 145 16.86 4.95 4.35
C ALA A 145 17.18 3.84 3.34
N GLU A 146 17.78 2.72 3.78
CA GLU A 146 18.06 1.55 2.94
C GLU A 146 16.76 0.97 2.32
N ILE A 147 15.71 0.79 3.13
CA ILE A 147 14.42 0.27 2.64
C ILE A 147 13.74 1.24 1.68
N LEU A 148 13.87 2.55 1.91
CA LEU A 148 13.39 3.54 0.94
C LEU A 148 14.18 3.44 -0.36
N SER A 149 15.51 3.39 -0.31
CA SER A 149 16.38 3.24 -1.49
C SER A 149 16.07 1.98 -2.30
N GLN A 150 15.78 0.86 -1.65
CA GLN A 150 15.36 -0.37 -2.35
C GLN A 150 14.02 -0.22 -3.08
N LYS A 151 13.17 0.72 -2.65
CA LYS A 151 11.90 1.02 -3.32
C LYS A 151 12.05 2.09 -4.40
N THR A 152 13.09 2.92 -4.35
CA THR A 152 13.39 3.95 -5.36
C THR A 152 14.10 3.41 -6.60
N HIS A 153 13.67 2.27 -7.14
CA HIS A 153 14.22 1.79 -8.40
C HIS A 153 13.78 2.73 -9.52
N ILE A 154 14.74 3.23 -10.29
CA ILE A 154 14.45 3.84 -11.58
C ILE A 154 14.63 2.73 -12.62
N SER A 155 13.53 2.32 -13.24
CA SER A 155 13.56 1.34 -14.33
C SER A 155 13.20 2.01 -15.64
N HIS A 156 14.06 1.81 -16.64
CA HIS A 156 13.81 2.19 -18.03
C HIS A 156 13.55 0.95 -18.89
N PHE A 157 12.53 1.03 -19.73
CA PHE A 157 12.30 0.10 -20.83
C PHE A 157 12.04 0.89 -22.11
N ALA A 158 12.82 0.63 -23.15
CA ALA A 158 12.57 1.10 -24.50
C ALA A 158 12.48 -0.09 -25.46
N TYR A 159 11.35 -0.23 -26.14
CA TYR A 159 11.18 -1.20 -27.22
C TYR A 159 10.18 -0.66 -28.25
N LYS A 160 10.53 -0.72 -29.54
CA LYS A 160 9.66 -0.29 -30.66
C LYS A 160 8.94 1.05 -30.38
N TYR A 161 9.71 2.10 -30.06
CA TYR A 161 9.21 3.46 -29.79
C TYR A 161 8.38 3.64 -28.50
N ILE A 162 8.20 2.60 -27.68
CA ILE A 162 7.52 2.72 -26.39
C ILE A 162 8.58 2.87 -25.29
N LYS A 163 8.66 4.09 -24.73
CA LYS A 163 9.49 4.41 -23.56
C LYS A 163 8.63 4.34 -22.29
N HIS A 164 9.02 3.51 -21.33
CA HIS A 164 8.42 3.50 -19.99
C HIS A 164 9.49 3.83 -18.95
N ILE A 165 9.25 4.90 -18.18
CA ILE A 165 10.09 5.31 -17.05
C ILE A 165 9.27 5.12 -15.77
N ASN A 166 9.78 4.32 -14.83
CA ASN A 166 9.19 4.22 -13.50
C ASN A 166 9.93 5.15 -12.52
N ASP A 167 9.32 6.28 -12.17
CA ASP A 167 9.89 7.32 -11.28
C ASP A 167 9.43 7.12 -9.82
N GLN A 168 9.83 5.99 -9.22
CA GLN A 168 9.53 5.69 -7.81
C GLN A 168 10.13 6.67 -6.78
N PRO A 169 11.31 7.29 -6.99
CA PRO A 169 11.85 8.28 -6.05
C PRO A 169 10.89 9.42 -5.74
N ARG A 170 10.20 9.96 -6.75
CA ARG A 170 9.22 11.04 -6.57
C ARG A 170 8.05 10.59 -5.68
N ASP A 171 7.43 9.45 -6.00
CA ASP A 171 6.32 8.89 -5.23
C ASP A 171 6.68 8.73 -3.75
N ILE A 172 7.90 8.26 -3.46
CA ILE A 172 8.38 8.06 -2.09
C ILE A 172 8.57 9.38 -1.35
N ILE A 173 9.16 10.39 -1.99
CA ILE A 173 9.32 11.72 -1.38
C ILE A 173 7.97 12.36 -1.10
N GLU A 174 7.02 12.26 -2.04
CA GLU A 174 5.66 12.74 -1.85
C GLU A 174 4.94 12.02 -0.69
N GLU A 175 5.11 10.70 -0.56
CA GLU A 175 4.58 9.93 0.57
C GLU A 175 5.18 10.41 1.91
N LEU A 176 6.49 10.66 1.98
CA LEU A 176 7.16 11.14 3.21
C LEU A 176 6.71 12.54 3.60
N ILE A 177 6.60 13.45 2.63
CA ILE A 177 6.10 14.81 2.84
C ILE A 177 4.63 14.77 3.28
N GLY A 178 3.83 13.90 2.65
CA GLY A 178 2.45 13.65 3.05
C GLY A 178 2.36 13.18 4.50
N GLU A 179 3.21 12.23 4.90
CA GLU A 179 3.29 11.73 6.27
C GLU A 179 3.66 12.85 7.27
N TYR A 180 4.66 13.67 6.94
CA TYR A 180 5.04 14.83 7.74
C TYR A 180 3.87 15.83 7.92
N LYS A 181 3.17 16.15 6.84
CA LYS A 181 2.00 17.03 6.86
C LYS A 181 0.86 16.46 7.71
N LEU A 182 0.64 15.15 7.65
CA LEU A 182 -0.36 14.48 8.49
C LEU A 182 0.04 14.52 9.97
N ARG A 183 1.32 14.20 10.29
CA ARG A 183 1.87 14.26 11.66
C ARG A 183 1.68 15.64 12.29
N SER A 184 2.05 16.71 11.58
CA SER A 184 1.90 18.09 12.07
C SER A 184 0.44 18.51 12.32
N LYS A 185 -0.52 17.81 11.70
CA LYS A 185 -1.96 18.05 11.83
C LYS A 185 -2.69 16.93 12.59
N ARG A 186 -1.98 16.10 13.37
CA ARG A 186 -2.54 14.90 14.03
C ARG A 186 -3.85 15.16 14.81
N SER A 187 -3.97 16.32 15.46
CA SER A 187 -5.17 16.70 16.23
C SER A 187 -6.43 16.80 15.37
N GLN A 188 -6.31 17.16 14.09
CA GLN A 188 -7.44 17.27 13.15
C GLN A 188 -8.02 15.89 12.79
N TYR A 189 -7.24 14.82 12.99
CA TYR A 189 -7.65 13.44 12.69
C TYR A 189 -8.12 12.70 13.94
N TYR A 190 -8.16 13.35 15.11
CA TYR A 190 -8.56 12.71 16.36
C TYR A 190 -10.04 12.32 16.33
N LYS A 191 -10.31 11.01 16.46
CA LYS A 191 -11.63 10.40 16.39
C LYS A 191 -11.63 9.08 17.15
N VAL A 192 -11.83 9.16 18.46
CA VAL A 192 -11.89 7.97 19.31
C VAL A 192 -13.14 7.16 18.99
N LYS A 193 -12.93 5.90 18.60
CA LYS A 193 -14.02 4.97 18.34
C LYS A 193 -14.58 4.48 19.67
N LYS A 194 -15.84 4.82 19.98
CA LYS A 194 -16.59 4.17 21.05
C LYS A 194 -16.85 2.73 20.66
N ARG A 195 -16.48 1.77 21.51
CA ARG A 195 -16.63 0.33 21.23
C ARG A 195 -17.36 -0.35 22.36
N LYS A 196 -18.23 -1.29 21.99
CA LYS A 196 -18.96 -2.17 22.92
C LYS A 196 -18.32 -3.55 23.02
N GLN A 197 -17.64 -4.01 21.96
CA GLN A 197 -17.14 -5.38 21.81
C GLN A 197 -15.78 -5.36 21.10
N VAL A 198 -14.99 -6.40 21.34
CA VAL A 198 -13.74 -6.67 20.61
C VAL A 198 -14.09 -7.34 19.28
N THR A 199 -13.42 -6.97 18.19
CA THR A 199 -13.59 -7.63 16.89
C THR A 199 -12.45 -8.60 16.58
N ALA A 200 -12.68 -9.61 15.73
CA ALA A 200 -11.59 -10.46 15.21
C ALA A 200 -10.48 -9.63 14.54
N SER A 201 -10.84 -8.54 13.87
CA SER A 201 -9.89 -7.59 13.28
C SER A 201 -9.06 -6.87 14.35
N ASP A 202 -9.65 -6.56 15.51
CA ASP A 202 -8.92 -5.94 16.62
C ASP A 202 -7.86 -6.87 17.21
N ILE A 203 -8.19 -8.16 17.34
CA ILE A 203 -7.23 -9.19 17.74
C ILE A 203 -6.04 -9.19 16.75
N SER A 204 -6.33 -9.19 15.45
CA SER A 204 -5.29 -9.12 14.41
C SER A 204 -4.43 -7.86 14.53
N GLU A 205 -5.06 -6.69 14.65
CA GLU A 205 -4.36 -5.41 14.74
C GLU A 205 -3.50 -5.32 16.00
N TYR A 206 -4.01 -5.81 17.13
CA TYR A 206 -3.30 -5.81 18.41
C TYR A 206 -2.07 -6.72 18.37
N ILE A 207 -2.21 -7.95 17.84
CA ILE A 207 -1.07 -8.87 17.66
C ILE A 207 -0.02 -8.26 16.73
N PHE A 208 -0.48 -7.66 15.63
CA PHE A 208 0.41 -6.98 14.69
C PHE A 208 1.23 -5.92 15.43
N CYS A 209 0.55 -4.98 16.11
CA CYS A 209 1.19 -3.96 16.93
C CYS A 209 0.15 -3.24 17.84
N PRO A 210 0.31 -3.26 19.18
CA PRO A 210 -0.59 -2.54 20.09
C PRO A 210 -0.68 -1.04 19.81
N ALA A 211 0.42 -0.41 19.39
CA ALA A 211 0.42 1.00 18.98
C ALA A 211 -0.42 1.22 17.71
N SER A 212 -0.30 0.34 16.71
CA SER A 212 -1.11 0.43 15.48
C SER A 212 -2.60 0.26 15.78
N PHE A 213 -2.95 -0.71 16.63
CA PHE A 213 -4.32 -0.88 17.13
C PHE A 213 -4.84 0.38 17.81
N SER A 214 -4.08 0.95 18.76
CA SER A 214 -4.51 2.14 19.50
C SER A 214 -4.66 3.36 18.59
N ILE A 215 -3.71 3.58 17.66
CA ILE A 215 -3.76 4.67 16.69
C ILE A 215 -5.01 4.58 15.80
N LYS A 216 -5.32 3.41 15.23
CA LYS A 216 -6.51 3.22 14.36
C LYS A 216 -7.84 3.41 15.08
N ASN A 217 -7.81 3.36 16.40
CA ASN A 217 -8.95 3.57 17.28
C ASN A 217 -9.01 4.95 17.90
N THR A 218 -7.95 5.73 17.73
CA THR A 218 -7.83 7.10 18.24
C THR A 218 -7.89 8.11 17.11
N PHE A 219 -7.41 7.77 15.92
CA PHE A 219 -7.33 8.66 14.76
C PHE A 219 -7.99 8.07 13.53
N GLU A 220 -8.54 8.94 12.69
CA GLU A 220 -8.91 8.63 11.31
C GLU A 220 -7.65 8.65 10.44
N VAL A 221 -6.99 7.50 10.33
CA VAL A 221 -5.75 7.36 9.54
C VAL A 221 -6.08 7.36 8.05
N PRO A 222 -5.59 8.34 7.25
CA PRO A 222 -5.80 8.34 5.82
C PRO A 222 -5.20 7.08 5.17
N PRO A 223 -5.89 6.44 4.22
CA PRO A 223 -5.38 5.24 3.58
C PRO A 223 -4.17 5.55 2.70
N SER A 224 -3.08 4.80 2.87
CA SER A 224 -1.91 4.87 1.99
C SER A 224 -2.24 4.38 0.58
N LYS A 225 -1.38 4.67 -0.41
CA LYS A 225 -1.53 4.15 -1.78
C LYS A 225 -1.64 2.62 -1.79
N GLN A 226 -0.80 1.95 -1.00
CA GLN A 226 -0.78 0.50 -0.87
C GLN A 226 -2.04 -0.04 -0.17
N MET A 227 -2.58 0.66 0.84
CA MET A 227 -3.87 0.30 1.46
C MET A 227 -5.01 0.39 0.46
N LYS A 228 -5.07 1.48 -0.32
CA LYS A 228 -6.10 1.65 -1.36
C LYS A 228 -6.01 0.52 -2.37
N SER A 229 -4.82 0.20 -2.86
CA SER A 229 -4.59 -0.93 -3.76
C SER A 229 -5.04 -2.26 -3.15
N GLY A 230 -4.67 -2.55 -1.91
CA GLY A 230 -5.08 -3.77 -1.20
C GLY A 230 -6.59 -3.85 -1.00
N THR A 231 -7.24 -2.73 -0.67
CA THR A 231 -8.69 -2.63 -0.47
C THR A 231 -9.43 -2.87 -1.79
N ILE A 232 -9.05 -2.19 -2.86
CA ILE A 232 -9.60 -2.41 -4.22
C ILE A 232 -9.47 -3.87 -4.64
N MET A 233 -8.39 -4.55 -4.25
CA MET A 233 -8.19 -5.95 -4.57
C MET A 233 -9.09 -6.86 -3.71
N HIS A 234 -9.27 -6.55 -2.42
CA HIS A 234 -10.16 -7.29 -1.53
C HIS A 234 -11.64 -7.18 -1.94
N GLU A 235 -12.09 -5.97 -2.28
CA GLU A 235 -13.44 -5.67 -2.77
C GLU A 235 -13.78 -6.43 -4.07
N LYS A 236 -12.77 -6.74 -4.90
CA LYS A 236 -12.94 -7.53 -6.12
C LYS A 236 -13.19 -9.02 -5.88
N LYS A 237 -13.08 -9.52 -4.64
CA LYS A 237 -13.31 -10.92 -4.26
C LYS A 237 -12.55 -11.90 -5.15
N TYR A 238 -11.22 -11.81 -5.13
CA TYR A 238 -10.40 -12.63 -6.02
C TYR A 238 -10.60 -14.11 -5.76
N LEU A 239 -10.98 -14.54 -4.55
CA LEU A 239 -11.30 -15.93 -4.29
C LEU A 239 -12.46 -16.45 -5.14
N ASP A 240 -13.58 -15.70 -5.27
CA ASP A 240 -14.72 -16.12 -6.10
C ASP A 240 -14.27 -16.31 -7.56
N LYS A 241 -13.54 -15.33 -8.12
CA LYS A 241 -12.99 -15.41 -9.48
C LYS A 241 -11.98 -16.55 -9.63
N PHE A 242 -11.14 -16.76 -8.62
CA PHE A 242 -10.13 -17.81 -8.60
C PHE A 242 -10.77 -19.19 -8.61
N ILE A 243 -11.75 -19.45 -7.73
CA ILE A 243 -12.51 -20.71 -7.68
C ILE A 243 -13.25 -20.93 -8.99
N PHE A 244 -13.98 -19.92 -9.50
CA PHE A 244 -14.67 -20.00 -10.78
C PHE A 244 -13.73 -20.38 -11.92
N ASN A 245 -12.55 -19.76 -11.98
CA ASN A 245 -11.54 -20.07 -12.98
C ASN A 245 -11.00 -21.50 -12.82
N LEU A 246 -10.79 -21.98 -11.59
CA LEU A 246 -10.36 -23.36 -11.34
C LEU A 246 -11.42 -24.38 -11.77
N ILE A 247 -12.70 -24.09 -11.52
CA ILE A 247 -13.82 -24.97 -11.88
C ILE A 247 -14.05 -24.97 -13.39
N ASN A 248 -14.11 -23.80 -14.04
CA ASN A 248 -14.44 -23.73 -15.47
C ASN A 248 -13.27 -24.06 -16.40
N LYS A 249 -12.02 -23.85 -15.97
CA LYS A 249 -10.89 -24.39 -16.75
C LYS A 249 -10.87 -25.91 -16.75
N ARG A 250 -11.57 -26.58 -15.82
CA ARG A 250 -11.83 -28.03 -15.88
C ARG A 250 -12.64 -28.43 -17.12
N SER A 251 -13.49 -27.54 -17.66
CA SER A 251 -14.30 -27.82 -18.85
C SER A 251 -13.67 -27.37 -20.16
N ASN A 252 -12.79 -26.36 -20.18
CA ASN A 252 -12.06 -25.90 -21.37
C ASN A 252 -10.64 -25.42 -21.02
N TYR A 253 -9.63 -26.27 -21.20
CA TYR A 253 -8.23 -25.96 -20.86
C TYR A 253 -7.50 -25.21 -21.99
N SER A 254 -7.53 -23.88 -21.94
CA SER A 254 -6.59 -23.02 -22.70
C SER A 254 -6.19 -21.78 -21.89
N PHE A 255 -5.66 -21.99 -20.67
CA PHE A 255 -5.01 -20.88 -19.98
C PHE A 255 -3.56 -20.73 -20.44
N ILE A 256 -3.34 -19.65 -21.16
CA ILE A 256 -2.04 -19.09 -21.46
C ILE A 256 -1.82 -17.91 -20.49
N PRO A 257 -0.93 -18.02 -19.48
CA PRO A 257 -0.65 -16.90 -18.58
C PRO A 257 -0.15 -15.67 -19.33
N ASP A 258 -0.36 -14.45 -18.81
CA ASP A 258 0.19 -13.23 -19.45
C ASP A 258 1.74 -13.28 -19.57
N SER A 259 2.41 -14.04 -18.70
CA SER A 259 3.85 -14.30 -18.78
C SER A 259 4.28 -15.12 -20.01
N TYR A 260 3.37 -15.89 -20.60
CA TYR A 260 3.58 -16.60 -21.87
C TYR A 260 3.73 -15.61 -23.02
N TYR A 261 2.94 -14.52 -23.03
CA TYR A 261 3.06 -13.50 -24.06
C TYR A 261 4.40 -12.75 -23.99
N SER A 262 5.01 -12.63 -22.81
CA SER A 262 6.36 -12.05 -22.68
C SER A 262 7.47 -12.99 -23.19
N GLU A 263 7.36 -14.31 -22.96
CA GLU A 263 8.30 -15.28 -23.56
C GLU A 263 8.15 -15.34 -25.08
N LEU A 264 6.92 -15.26 -25.60
CA LEU A 264 6.64 -15.18 -27.04
C LEU A 264 7.15 -13.89 -27.68
N GLN A 265 7.11 -12.75 -26.98
CA GLN A 265 7.56 -11.46 -27.50
C GLN A 265 9.08 -11.33 -27.57
N GLN A 266 9.84 -12.17 -26.85
CA GLN A 266 11.31 -12.15 -26.86
C GLN A 266 11.93 -13.03 -27.95
N SER A 267 11.15 -13.91 -28.57
CA SER A 267 11.62 -14.76 -29.66
C SER A 267 11.06 -14.27 -30.98
N GLU A 268 11.90 -13.59 -31.77
CA GLU A 268 11.50 -13.11 -33.11
C GLU A 268 11.24 -14.26 -34.09
N ASP A 269 11.71 -15.49 -33.79
CA ASP A 269 11.58 -16.70 -34.63
C ASP A 269 11.00 -17.92 -33.89
N LEU A 270 9.72 -17.87 -33.51
CA LEU A 270 8.97 -19.07 -33.14
C LEU A 270 8.29 -19.66 -34.36
N ASP A 271 8.88 -20.73 -34.91
CA ASP A 271 8.13 -21.61 -35.81
C ASP A 271 6.99 -22.30 -35.05
N GLU A 272 6.00 -22.82 -35.79
CA GLU A 272 4.85 -23.52 -35.23
C GLU A 272 5.26 -24.71 -34.34
N THR A 273 6.42 -25.32 -34.62
CA THR A 273 6.98 -26.44 -33.86
C THR A 273 7.38 -26.03 -32.44
N LYS A 274 8.10 -24.92 -32.27
CA LYS A 274 8.48 -24.39 -30.95
C LYS A 274 7.24 -23.92 -30.20
N PHE A 275 6.28 -23.30 -30.88
CA PHE A 275 5.00 -22.90 -30.29
C PHE A 275 4.21 -24.11 -29.77
N GLY A 276 4.15 -25.19 -30.56
CA GLY A 276 3.53 -26.46 -30.17
C GLY A 276 4.17 -27.06 -28.91
N LYS A 277 5.51 -27.16 -28.88
CA LYS A 277 6.26 -27.66 -27.71
C LYS A 277 6.06 -26.81 -26.47
N LEU A 278 6.02 -25.48 -26.60
CA LEU A 278 5.72 -24.58 -25.48
C LEU A 278 4.31 -24.84 -24.96
N LYS A 279 3.31 -24.85 -25.84
CA LYS A 279 1.90 -25.10 -25.50
C LYS A 279 1.72 -26.43 -24.77
N GLU A 280 2.34 -27.50 -25.24
CA GLU A 280 2.32 -28.82 -24.59
C GLU A 280 2.97 -28.80 -23.21
N LYS A 281 4.17 -28.19 -23.08
CA LYS A 281 4.86 -28.04 -21.79
C LYS A 281 3.98 -27.30 -20.77
N TYR A 282 3.33 -26.23 -21.21
CA TYR A 282 2.41 -25.46 -20.36
C TYR A 282 1.14 -26.25 -20.02
N GLN A 283 0.53 -26.96 -20.97
CA GLN A 283 -0.62 -27.82 -20.71
C GLN A 283 -0.30 -28.93 -19.70
N LYS A 284 0.88 -29.58 -19.84
CA LYS A 284 1.36 -30.60 -18.89
C LYS A 284 1.59 -30.01 -17.50
N ASN A 285 2.23 -28.84 -17.42
CA ASN A 285 2.45 -28.14 -16.15
C ASN A 285 1.13 -27.71 -15.49
N ASN A 286 0.18 -27.21 -16.28
CA ASN A 286 -1.14 -26.81 -15.79
C ASN A 286 -1.94 -28.02 -15.29
N ARG A 287 -1.88 -29.18 -15.96
CA ARG A 287 -2.55 -30.41 -15.51
C ARG A 287 -1.95 -30.93 -14.21
N LYS A 288 -0.61 -30.90 -14.08
CA LYS A 288 0.08 -31.24 -12.83
C LYS A 288 -0.34 -30.29 -11.70
N LEU A 289 -0.27 -28.99 -11.93
CA LEU A 289 -0.69 -27.96 -10.98
C LEU A 289 -2.16 -28.12 -10.58
N PHE A 290 -3.04 -28.42 -11.55
CA PHE A 290 -4.44 -28.68 -11.26
C PHE A 290 -4.62 -29.91 -10.40
N ASN A 291 -3.95 -31.02 -10.71
CA ASN A 291 -4.03 -32.24 -9.89
C ASN A 291 -3.50 -32.00 -8.47
N GLU A 292 -2.41 -31.22 -8.34
CA GLU A 292 -1.87 -30.80 -7.04
C GLU A 292 -2.87 -29.91 -6.27
N ILE A 293 -3.57 -29.01 -6.96
CA ILE A 293 -4.62 -28.16 -6.37
C ILE A 293 -5.85 -29.00 -6.00
N SER A 294 -6.32 -29.87 -6.89
CA SER A 294 -7.56 -30.64 -6.72
C SER A 294 -7.45 -31.73 -5.67
N ASN A 295 -6.24 -32.26 -5.45
CA ASN A 295 -5.95 -33.29 -4.45
C ASN A 295 -5.23 -32.74 -3.22
N GLY A 296 -4.74 -31.49 -3.26
CA GLY A 296 -4.05 -30.83 -2.15
C GLY A 296 -4.96 -29.97 -1.28
N MET A 297 -4.37 -28.92 -0.67
CA MET A 297 -5.06 -28.06 0.31
C MET A 297 -6.31 -27.35 -0.25
N TYR A 298 -6.36 -27.08 -1.56
CA TYR A 298 -7.52 -26.43 -2.19
C TYR A 298 -8.70 -27.37 -2.39
N SER A 299 -8.50 -28.69 -2.28
CA SER A 299 -9.57 -29.68 -2.49
C SER A 299 -10.78 -29.44 -1.60
N ASN A 300 -10.56 -29.06 -0.33
CA ASN A 300 -11.64 -28.73 0.59
C ASN A 300 -12.43 -27.52 0.13
N ILE A 301 -11.77 -26.47 -0.37
CA ILE A 301 -12.44 -25.28 -0.93
C ILE A 301 -13.26 -25.65 -2.17
N LEU A 302 -12.66 -26.42 -3.10
CA LEU A 302 -13.28 -26.77 -4.38
C LEU A 302 -14.46 -27.75 -4.26
N LYS A 303 -14.46 -28.61 -3.23
CA LYS A 303 -15.52 -29.60 -2.98
C LYS A 303 -16.64 -29.07 -2.07
N SER A 304 -16.48 -27.87 -1.53
CA SER A 304 -17.42 -27.30 -0.55
C SER A 304 -18.26 -26.19 -1.16
N LYS A 305 -19.46 -25.99 -0.59
CA LYS A 305 -20.37 -24.92 -0.98
C LYS A 305 -20.06 -23.66 -0.17
N ILE A 306 -19.97 -22.50 -0.82
CA ILE A 306 -19.93 -21.21 -0.10
C ILE A 306 -21.32 -20.95 0.48
N VAL A 307 -21.41 -20.87 1.82
CA VAL A 307 -22.66 -20.62 2.54
C VAL A 307 -22.73 -19.23 3.17
N PHE A 308 -21.60 -18.53 3.20
CA PHE A 308 -21.52 -17.12 3.61
C PHE A 308 -20.45 -16.39 2.81
N ARG A 309 -20.72 -15.11 2.49
CA ARG A 309 -19.76 -14.17 1.90
C ARG A 309 -19.82 -12.86 2.66
N GLY A 310 -18.73 -12.52 3.34
CA GLY A 310 -18.51 -11.19 3.91
C GLY A 310 -18.38 -10.12 2.82
N HIS A 311 -18.39 -8.86 3.25
CA HIS A 311 -18.03 -7.70 2.44
C HIS A 311 -18.77 -7.62 1.08
N ARG A 312 -20.10 -7.78 1.05
CA ARG A 312 -20.87 -7.47 -0.18
C ARG A 312 -20.93 -5.95 -0.37
N ASP A 313 -20.01 -5.43 -1.16
CA ASP A 313 -20.11 -4.10 -1.76
C ASP A 313 -21.34 -4.10 -2.67
N GLY A 314 -22.49 -3.66 -2.18
CA GLY A 314 -23.70 -3.77 -3.01
C GLY A 314 -25.01 -3.22 -2.50
N GLU A 315 -25.19 -2.86 -1.23
CA GLU A 315 -26.46 -2.22 -0.85
C GLU A 315 -26.59 -0.78 -1.40
N SER A 316 -25.51 -0.14 -1.87
CA SER A 316 -25.56 1.25 -2.35
C SER A 316 -25.76 1.43 -3.87
N LYS A 317 -25.69 0.38 -4.71
CA LYS A 317 -25.86 0.53 -6.18
C LYS A 317 -26.78 -0.49 -6.87
N LEU A 318 -27.33 -1.47 -6.16
CA LEU A 318 -28.30 -2.44 -6.70
C LEU A 318 -29.76 -2.08 -6.39
N GLN A 319 -30.10 -0.79 -6.34
CA GLN A 319 -31.49 -0.31 -6.18
C GLN A 319 -32.38 -0.51 -7.42
N SER A 320 -31.88 -1.05 -8.54
CA SER A 320 -32.62 -1.08 -9.81
C SER A 320 -33.39 -2.36 -10.14
N LYS A 321 -33.45 -3.39 -9.28
CA LYS A 321 -34.39 -4.51 -9.45
C LYS A 321 -35.05 -4.92 -8.13
N LYS A 322 -35.92 -4.02 -7.63
CA LYS A 322 -36.93 -4.35 -6.62
C LYS A 322 -37.85 -5.42 -7.21
N ASN A 323 -37.83 -6.62 -6.64
CA ASN A 323 -39.02 -7.44 -6.33
C ASN A 323 -38.66 -8.81 -5.72
N ASN A 324 -37.38 -9.21 -5.65
CA ASN A 324 -36.93 -10.40 -4.91
C ASN A 324 -35.86 -10.11 -3.82
N LEU A 325 -35.70 -8.84 -3.41
CA LEU A 325 -34.57 -8.41 -2.57
C LEU A 325 -34.81 -8.59 -1.05
N GLN A 326 -36.05 -8.84 -0.60
CA GLN A 326 -36.33 -9.01 0.84
C GLN A 326 -35.78 -10.33 1.42
N GLU A 327 -35.56 -11.37 0.61
CA GLU A 327 -34.86 -12.58 1.06
C GLU A 327 -33.33 -12.45 1.09
N LEU A 328 -32.76 -11.46 0.39
CA LEU A 328 -31.31 -11.28 0.26
C LEU A 328 -30.68 -10.32 1.29
N ILE A 329 -31.50 -9.54 2.01
CA ILE A 329 -31.04 -8.54 3.00
C ILE A 329 -30.76 -9.17 4.39
N LYS A 330 -31.00 -10.47 4.58
CA LYS A 330 -30.77 -11.16 5.87
C LYS A 330 -29.33 -11.68 6.10
N PHE A 331 -28.34 -11.21 5.34
CA PHE A 331 -27.01 -11.85 5.24
C PHE A 331 -25.81 -11.09 5.82
N SER A 332 -25.97 -9.96 6.50
CA SER A 332 -24.89 -9.42 7.36
C SER A 332 -24.88 -10.13 8.71
N LYS A 333 -24.79 -11.47 8.71
CA LYS A 333 -24.68 -12.23 9.95
C LYS A 333 -23.34 -11.89 10.59
N ILE A 334 -23.39 -11.03 11.61
CA ILE A 334 -22.28 -10.84 12.53
C ILE A 334 -22.15 -12.16 13.30
N PHE A 335 -20.96 -12.74 13.25
CA PHE A 335 -20.62 -13.90 14.06
C PHE A 335 -20.13 -13.39 15.41
N SER A 336 -20.49 -14.10 16.47
CA SER A 336 -20.06 -13.78 17.84
C SER A 336 -19.68 -15.04 18.59
N THR A 337 -18.82 -14.87 19.59
CA THR A 337 -18.57 -15.90 20.61
C THR A 337 -19.82 -16.11 21.47
N LYS A 338 -19.86 -17.21 22.24
CA LYS A 338 -21.01 -17.57 23.09
C LYS A 338 -21.43 -16.47 24.06
N ASP A 339 -20.45 -15.77 24.62
CA ASP A 339 -20.59 -14.67 25.57
C ASP A 339 -20.71 -13.28 24.89
N ASN A 340 -20.68 -13.23 23.56
CA ASN A 340 -20.64 -12.01 22.75
C ASN A 340 -19.46 -11.07 23.09
N SER A 341 -18.37 -11.57 23.67
CA SER A 341 -17.16 -10.78 23.94
C SER A 341 -16.42 -10.40 22.66
N VAL A 342 -16.37 -11.33 21.70
CA VAL A 342 -15.73 -11.12 20.40
C VAL A 342 -16.75 -11.25 19.27
N VAL A 343 -16.72 -10.31 18.33
CA VAL A 343 -17.57 -10.31 17.13
C VAL A 343 -16.76 -10.22 15.85
N GLY A 344 -17.34 -10.60 14.72
CA GLY A 344 -16.62 -10.56 13.46
C GLY A 344 -17.44 -10.95 12.25
N VAL A 345 -16.91 -10.62 11.07
CA VAL A 345 -17.47 -11.02 9.78
C VAL A 345 -16.34 -11.66 8.98
N PRO A 346 -16.31 -12.99 8.81
CA PRO A 346 -15.30 -13.63 7.98
C PRO A 346 -15.52 -13.29 6.51
N ASP A 347 -14.46 -13.36 5.70
CA ASP A 347 -14.62 -13.17 4.25
C ASP A 347 -15.52 -14.26 3.63
N TYR A 348 -15.30 -15.53 4.01
CA TYR A 348 -16.10 -16.65 3.50
C TYR A 348 -16.32 -17.72 4.58
N VAL A 349 -17.50 -18.35 4.53
CA VAL A 349 -17.77 -19.63 5.20
C VAL A 349 -18.14 -20.65 4.15
N PHE A 350 -17.44 -21.77 4.16
CA PHE A 350 -17.69 -22.92 3.30
C PHE A 350 -18.33 -24.05 4.11
N GLU A 351 -19.17 -24.86 3.47
CA GLU A 351 -19.79 -26.05 4.03
C GLU A 351 -19.44 -27.27 3.17
N GLN A 352 -18.87 -28.29 3.81
CA GLN A 352 -18.55 -29.58 3.22
C GLN A 352 -19.83 -30.43 3.05
N GLN A 353 -19.75 -31.51 2.27
CA GLN A 353 -20.88 -32.43 2.05
C GLN A 353 -21.40 -33.09 3.34
N ASP A 354 -20.54 -33.26 4.35
CA ASP A 354 -20.91 -33.80 5.67
C ASP A 354 -21.46 -32.74 6.66
N GLY A 355 -21.74 -31.52 6.15
CA GLY A 355 -22.27 -30.39 6.89
C GLY A 355 -21.24 -29.62 7.74
N LYS A 356 -19.96 -30.04 7.76
CA LYS A 356 -18.92 -29.30 8.49
C LYS A 356 -18.62 -27.97 7.82
N LYS A 357 -18.36 -26.92 8.62
CA LYS A 357 -18.14 -25.55 8.15
C LYS A 357 -16.76 -25.02 8.48
N PHE A 358 -16.11 -24.37 7.53
CA PHE A 358 -14.79 -23.75 7.73
C PHE A 358 -14.74 -22.32 7.18
N ILE A 359 -13.80 -21.55 7.73
CA ILE A 359 -13.49 -20.18 7.32
C ILE A 359 -12.46 -20.19 6.21
N VAL A 360 -12.63 -19.29 5.24
CA VAL A 360 -11.53 -18.85 4.38
C VAL A 360 -11.44 -17.33 4.49
N GLU A 361 -10.26 -16.84 4.86
CA GLU A 361 -9.94 -15.42 4.93
C GLU A 361 -8.98 -15.03 3.79
N GLU A 362 -9.32 -13.98 3.07
CA GLU A 362 -8.60 -13.48 1.90
C GLU A 362 -7.67 -12.32 2.29
N LYS A 363 -6.38 -12.42 1.93
CA LYS A 363 -5.38 -11.38 2.18
C LYS A 363 -4.69 -10.98 0.88
N HIS A 364 -4.51 -9.67 0.69
CA HIS A 364 -3.76 -9.12 -0.43
C HIS A 364 -2.44 -8.55 0.06
N THR A 365 -1.35 -8.93 -0.60
CA THR A 365 -0.02 -8.44 -0.26
C THR A 365 0.78 -8.11 -1.52
N TRP A 366 1.66 -7.12 -1.41
CA TRP A 366 2.66 -6.83 -2.45
C TRP A 366 3.94 -7.65 -2.26
N GLN A 367 4.10 -8.32 -1.11
CA GLN A 367 5.29 -9.12 -0.82
C GLN A 367 5.30 -10.38 -1.68
N GLU A 368 6.33 -10.52 -2.52
CA GLU A 368 6.35 -11.56 -3.55
C GLU A 368 6.45 -13.00 -3.01
N ASN A 369 6.94 -13.16 -1.78
CA ASN A 369 7.20 -14.44 -1.15
C ASN A 369 6.61 -14.48 0.27
N VAL A 370 5.34 -14.88 0.37
CA VAL A 370 4.74 -15.23 1.67
C VAL A 370 5.06 -16.70 1.94
N ASN A 371 6.11 -16.98 2.70
CA ASN A 371 6.50 -18.36 2.99
C ASN A 371 5.64 -19.00 4.08
N ASN A 372 5.22 -18.21 5.06
CA ASN A 372 4.37 -18.59 6.18
C ASN A 372 3.21 -17.62 6.33
N ALA A 373 2.10 -18.07 6.90
CA ALA A 373 1.02 -17.17 7.32
C ALA A 373 1.55 -16.21 8.41
N PHE A 374 1.06 -14.97 8.40
CA PHE A 374 1.39 -14.03 9.47
C PHE A 374 0.56 -14.37 10.72
N ASP A 375 1.20 -14.43 11.89
CA ASP A 375 0.57 -14.72 13.18
C ASP A 375 -0.73 -13.94 13.41
N ASN A 376 -0.76 -12.65 13.06
CA ASN A 376 -1.94 -11.82 13.27
C ASN A 376 -3.11 -12.21 12.36
N HIS A 377 -2.85 -12.68 11.14
CA HIS A 377 -3.90 -13.18 10.25
C HIS A 377 -4.36 -14.58 10.69
N GLU A 378 -3.45 -15.41 11.18
CA GLU A 378 -3.78 -16.72 11.72
C GLU A 378 -4.70 -16.61 12.93
N MET A 379 -4.37 -15.72 13.88
CA MET A 379 -5.22 -15.48 15.06
C MET A 379 -6.57 -14.85 14.70
N GLN A 380 -6.65 -14.07 13.62
CA GLN A 380 -7.93 -13.57 13.10
C GLN A 380 -8.82 -14.73 12.65
N VAL A 381 -8.27 -15.68 11.87
CA VAL A 381 -9.00 -16.87 11.43
C VAL A 381 -9.41 -17.76 12.61
N LEU A 382 -8.53 -17.96 13.59
CA LEU A 382 -8.88 -18.68 14.81
C LEU A 382 -9.99 -17.98 15.60
N GLY A 383 -10.00 -16.64 15.63
CA GLY A 383 -11.08 -15.85 16.20
C GLY A 383 -12.42 -16.17 15.52
N TYR A 384 -12.46 -16.17 14.18
CA TYR A 384 -13.67 -16.56 13.44
C TYR A 384 -14.06 -18.02 13.64
N MET A 385 -13.09 -18.94 13.72
CA MET A 385 -13.36 -20.35 13.98
C MET A 385 -14.06 -20.54 15.34
N ASN A 386 -13.60 -19.86 16.39
CA ASN A 386 -14.22 -19.91 17.72
C ASN A 386 -15.69 -19.41 17.69
N MET A 387 -15.98 -18.35 16.91
CA MET A 387 -17.35 -17.86 16.73
C MET A 387 -18.26 -18.85 15.97
N ILE A 388 -17.71 -19.63 15.04
CA ILE A 388 -18.48 -20.62 14.27
C ILE A 388 -18.66 -21.93 15.02
N GLU A 389 -17.63 -22.39 15.73
CA GLU A 389 -17.63 -23.66 16.46
C GLU A 389 -18.81 -23.75 17.44
N HIS A 390 -19.10 -22.64 18.12
CA HIS A 390 -20.27 -22.52 18.99
C HIS A 390 -21.58 -22.93 18.30
N ASN A 391 -21.69 -22.70 16.99
CA ASN A 391 -22.89 -22.97 16.21
C ASN A 391 -22.93 -24.39 15.59
N THR A 392 -21.81 -25.11 15.52
CA THR A 392 -21.71 -26.36 14.71
C THR A 392 -21.13 -27.57 15.46
N LYS A 393 -20.52 -27.38 16.64
CA LYS A 393 -19.91 -28.45 17.49
C LYS A 393 -18.88 -29.35 16.77
N LYS A 394 -18.37 -28.94 15.61
CA LYS A 394 -17.35 -29.68 14.85
C LYS A 394 -16.27 -28.70 14.41
N ILE A 395 -15.15 -28.74 15.12
CA ILE A 395 -13.96 -27.96 14.77
C ILE A 395 -13.39 -28.53 13.47
N ILE A 396 -13.37 -27.74 12.40
CA ILE A 396 -12.51 -28.02 11.26
C ILE A 396 -11.56 -26.86 11.01
N PRO A 397 -10.37 -27.13 10.43
CA PRO A 397 -9.36 -26.11 10.22
C PRO A 397 -9.86 -25.01 9.30
N GLY A 398 -9.47 -23.77 9.60
CA GLY A 398 -9.70 -22.62 8.74
C GLY A 398 -8.61 -22.49 7.67
N TYR A 399 -8.77 -21.53 6.77
CA TYR A 399 -7.81 -21.28 5.70
C TYR A 399 -7.50 -19.78 5.56
N LEU A 400 -6.25 -19.47 5.26
CA LEU A 400 -5.77 -18.16 4.84
C LEU A 400 -5.30 -18.25 3.39
N ILE A 401 -5.90 -17.45 2.52
CA ILE A 401 -5.45 -17.34 1.13
C ILE A 401 -4.80 -15.98 0.91
N TYR A 402 -3.54 -15.99 0.47
CA TYR A 402 -2.79 -14.79 0.11
C TYR A 402 -2.75 -14.64 -1.40
N PHE A 403 -3.28 -13.53 -1.90
CA PHE A 403 -3.08 -13.07 -3.26
C PHE A 403 -1.96 -12.03 -3.27
N THR A 404 -0.83 -12.43 -3.83
CA THR A 404 0.27 -11.51 -4.09
C THR A 404 -0.06 -10.69 -5.33
N TRP A 405 0.00 -9.37 -5.23
CA TRP A 405 -0.26 -8.47 -6.35
C TRP A 405 0.96 -7.64 -6.72
N GLY A 406 0.97 -7.14 -7.95
CA GLY A 406 1.93 -6.16 -8.43
C GLY A 406 1.32 -5.31 -9.54
N TYR A 407 2.09 -4.37 -10.05
CA TYR A 407 1.68 -3.58 -11.21
C TYR A 407 2.16 -4.26 -12.49
N TYR A 408 1.26 -4.40 -13.45
CA TYR A 408 1.55 -4.84 -14.81
C TYR A 408 0.89 -3.86 -15.78
N LYS A 409 1.70 -3.19 -16.62
CA LYS A 409 1.25 -2.14 -17.55
C LYS A 409 0.37 -1.08 -16.85
N GLY A 410 0.81 -0.61 -15.68
CA GLY A 410 0.11 0.38 -14.86
C GLY A 410 -1.16 -0.11 -14.15
N LYS A 411 -1.55 -1.38 -14.32
CA LYS A 411 -2.73 -1.97 -13.67
C LYS A 411 -2.33 -2.95 -12.57
N ILE A 412 -3.06 -2.95 -11.45
CA ILE A 412 -2.85 -3.92 -10.38
C ILE A 412 -3.35 -5.28 -10.83
N SER A 413 -2.49 -6.29 -10.78
CA SER A 413 -2.82 -7.68 -11.10
C SER A 413 -2.32 -8.63 -10.01
N SER A 414 -3.04 -9.73 -9.79
CA SER A 414 -2.61 -10.81 -8.90
C SER A 414 -1.57 -11.66 -9.63
N LYS A 415 -0.38 -11.81 -9.05
CA LYS A 415 0.74 -12.59 -9.60
C LYS A 415 0.78 -14.03 -9.06
N LYS A 416 0.63 -14.19 -7.74
CA LYS A 416 0.76 -15.49 -7.06
C LYS A 416 -0.38 -15.68 -6.07
N VAL A 417 -0.77 -16.93 -5.85
CA VAL A 417 -1.73 -17.32 -4.82
C VAL A 417 -1.10 -18.35 -3.91
N LYS A 418 -1.29 -18.21 -2.61
CA LYS A 418 -0.84 -19.21 -1.64
C LYS A 418 -1.89 -19.44 -0.56
N LEU A 419 -2.13 -20.71 -0.26
CA LEU A 419 -3.09 -21.15 0.74
C LEU A 419 -2.35 -21.71 1.94
N PHE A 420 -2.78 -21.31 3.13
CA PHE A 420 -2.32 -21.83 4.41
C PHE A 420 -3.50 -22.41 5.17
N LYS A 421 -3.27 -23.57 5.82
CA LYS A 421 -4.24 -24.20 6.71
C LYS A 421 -3.99 -23.73 8.14
N VAL A 422 -5.06 -23.31 8.82
CA VAL A 422 -5.03 -22.82 10.19
C VAL A 422 -5.64 -23.87 11.12
N GLU A 423 -4.76 -24.60 11.80
CA GLU A 423 -5.13 -25.63 12.76
C GLU A 423 -5.41 -25.02 14.14
N PRO A 424 -6.53 -25.34 14.80
CA PRO A 424 -6.86 -24.83 16.13
C PRO A 424 -6.24 -25.70 17.23
N THR A 425 -4.91 -25.77 17.25
CA THR A 425 -4.19 -26.51 18.29
C THR A 425 -4.39 -25.88 19.66
N LEU A 426 -4.23 -26.65 20.75
CA LEU A 426 -4.38 -26.16 22.13
C LEU A 426 -3.51 -24.92 22.40
N ASP A 427 -2.26 -24.92 21.92
CA ASP A 427 -1.35 -23.77 22.08
C ASP A 427 -1.86 -22.51 21.37
N LYS A 428 -2.43 -22.67 20.17
CA LYS A 428 -2.98 -21.55 19.40
C LYS A 428 -4.27 -21.02 20.03
N GLN A 429 -5.12 -21.90 20.55
CA GLN A 429 -6.32 -21.50 21.30
C GLN A 429 -5.94 -20.75 22.59
N LYS A 430 -4.92 -21.24 23.33
CA LYS A 430 -4.37 -20.55 24.50
C LYS A 430 -3.78 -19.19 24.13
N LYS A 431 -3.02 -19.09 23.03
CA LYS A 431 -2.48 -17.82 22.51
C LYS A 431 -3.59 -16.83 22.14
N LEU A 432 -4.65 -17.31 21.47
CA LEU A 432 -5.82 -16.49 21.13
C LEU A 432 -6.49 -15.94 22.40
N LYS A 433 -6.78 -16.81 23.38
CA LYS A 433 -7.39 -16.41 24.65
C LYS A 433 -6.54 -15.36 25.37
N ASN A 434 -5.25 -15.63 25.57
CA ASN A 434 -4.34 -14.69 26.23
C ASN A 434 -4.28 -13.33 25.49
N THR A 435 -4.39 -13.35 24.17
CA THR A 435 -4.42 -12.12 23.36
C THR A 435 -5.70 -11.32 23.61
N ILE A 436 -6.85 -11.99 23.64
CA ILE A 436 -8.15 -11.36 23.94
C ILE A 436 -8.10 -10.74 25.34
N ASP A 437 -7.70 -11.53 26.35
CA ASP A 437 -7.61 -11.06 27.74
C ASP A 437 -6.67 -9.84 27.86
N SER A 438 -5.52 -9.88 27.16
CA SER A 438 -4.56 -8.77 27.13
C SER A 438 -5.10 -7.53 26.42
N LEU A 439 -5.83 -7.70 25.31
CA LEU A 439 -6.45 -6.61 24.57
C LEU A 439 -7.57 -5.95 25.37
N GLU A 440 -8.44 -6.74 26.00
CA GLU A 440 -9.49 -6.23 26.89
C GLU A 440 -8.91 -5.47 28.08
N SER A 441 -7.85 -6.01 28.69
CA SER A 441 -7.12 -5.32 29.75
C SER A 441 -6.51 -4.01 29.26
N PHE A 442 -5.93 -3.98 28.05
CA PHE A 442 -5.37 -2.75 27.48
C PHE A 442 -6.46 -1.69 27.23
N ILE A 443 -7.60 -2.08 26.67
CA ILE A 443 -8.75 -1.19 26.45
C ILE A 443 -9.27 -0.64 27.79
N LYS A 444 -9.35 -1.48 28.82
CA LYS A 444 -9.88 -1.11 30.15
C LYS A 444 -8.94 -0.22 30.95
N THR A 445 -7.66 -0.59 31.02
CA THR A 445 -6.64 0.12 31.82
C THR A 445 -6.05 1.32 31.10
N GLY A 446 -6.22 1.38 29.78
CA GLY A 446 -5.68 2.42 28.92
C GLY A 446 -4.17 2.35 28.72
N LYS A 447 -3.48 1.30 29.17
CA LYS A 447 -2.02 1.18 29.10
C LYS A 447 -1.55 -0.26 28.85
N VAL A 448 -0.52 -0.46 28.05
CA VAL A 448 0.15 -1.76 27.87
C VAL A 448 1.64 -1.60 27.63
N LYS A 449 2.44 -2.54 28.13
CA LYS A 449 3.88 -2.59 27.85
C LYS A 449 4.10 -2.83 26.35
N PHE A 450 4.95 -2.00 25.74
CA PHE A 450 5.32 -2.09 24.35
C PHE A 450 6.68 -2.75 24.18
N SER A 451 6.71 -3.90 23.51
CA SER A 451 7.96 -4.51 23.07
C SER A 451 8.41 -3.88 21.76
N LYS A 452 9.67 -3.44 21.70
CA LYS A 452 10.30 -2.89 20.50
C LYS A 452 10.04 -3.81 19.29
N ARG A 453 9.54 -3.22 18.20
CA ARG A 453 9.27 -3.92 16.93
C ARG A 453 10.42 -3.71 15.96
N SER A 454 10.57 -4.64 15.00
CA SER A 454 11.51 -4.47 13.89
C SER A 454 11.12 -3.26 13.05
N ILE A 455 12.13 -2.54 12.58
CA ILE A 455 11.93 -1.34 11.76
C ILE A 455 11.24 -1.68 10.43
N ASP A 456 11.52 -2.85 9.85
CA ASP A 456 10.87 -3.35 8.64
C ASP A 456 9.34 -3.45 8.80
N LYS A 457 8.86 -3.92 9.96
CA LYS A 457 7.42 -3.93 10.28
C LYS A 457 6.86 -2.52 10.46
N CYS A 458 7.64 -1.62 11.06
CA CYS A 458 7.20 -0.23 11.29
C CYS A 458 7.07 0.54 9.97
N ILE A 459 8.01 0.35 9.03
CA ILE A 459 7.96 0.97 7.70
C ILE A 459 6.74 0.48 6.92
N GLY A 460 6.38 -0.80 7.03
CA GLY A 460 5.16 -1.34 6.41
C GLY A 460 3.85 -0.96 7.12
N CYS A 461 3.92 -0.37 8.31
CA CYS A 461 2.74 -0.10 9.12
C CYS A 461 1.97 1.11 8.59
N THR A 462 0.68 0.92 8.37
CA THR A 462 -0.21 1.98 7.87
C THR A 462 -0.50 3.05 8.91
N SER A 463 -0.43 2.70 10.19
CA SER A 463 -0.57 3.61 11.32
C SER A 463 0.72 4.38 11.63
N ARG A 464 1.82 4.14 10.91
CA ARG A 464 3.12 4.75 11.22
C ARG A 464 3.06 6.26 11.23
N VAL A 465 2.19 6.86 10.41
CA VAL A 465 1.99 8.32 10.33
C VAL A 465 1.65 8.96 11.67
N PHE A 466 1.09 8.24 12.65
CA PHE A 466 0.81 8.80 13.98
C PHE A 466 1.54 8.04 15.09
N CYS A 467 2.56 7.26 14.75
CA CYS A 467 3.26 6.39 15.70
C CYS A 467 4.60 6.99 16.12
N ASP A 468 4.79 7.19 17.42
CA ASP A 468 6.06 7.64 18.00
C ASP A 468 6.90 6.45 18.52
N HIS A 469 6.31 5.26 18.63
CA HIS A 469 7.01 4.02 19.01
C HIS A 469 7.99 3.50 17.94
N VAL A 470 8.02 4.10 16.75
CA VAL A 470 8.92 3.71 15.65
C VAL A 470 10.39 3.86 16.04
N ASN A 471 10.74 4.78 16.96
CA ASN A 471 12.12 4.94 17.44
C ASN A 471 12.52 3.82 18.41
N GLY A 472 11.55 3.26 19.14
CA GLY A 472 11.73 2.18 20.12
C GLY A 472 12.13 2.63 21.51
N ASP A 473 12.13 3.93 21.81
CA ASP A 473 12.46 4.45 23.14
C ASP A 473 11.23 4.52 24.06
N ILE A 474 10.03 4.34 23.49
CA ILE A 474 8.77 4.38 24.24
C ILE A 474 8.36 2.94 24.56
N GLU A 475 8.36 2.59 25.85
CA GLU A 475 8.06 1.25 26.35
C GLU A 475 6.60 1.03 26.73
N GLN A 476 5.73 2.04 26.55
CA GLN A 476 4.32 1.96 26.89
C GLN A 476 3.44 2.51 25.77
N VAL A 477 2.36 1.80 25.44
CA VAL A 477 1.28 2.31 24.58
C VAL A 477 0.11 2.70 25.46
N THR A 478 -0.56 3.81 25.15
CA THR A 478 -1.82 4.21 25.80
C THR A 478 -3.03 3.96 24.91
N PHE A 479 -4.22 3.89 25.50
CA PHE A 479 -5.52 3.86 24.83
C PHE A 479 -6.49 4.84 25.54
N PRO A 480 -6.97 5.92 24.89
CA PRO A 480 -6.62 6.34 23.53
C PRO A 480 -5.12 6.65 23.38
N TYR A 481 -4.63 6.58 22.15
CA TYR A 481 -3.22 6.79 21.83
C TYR A 481 -2.81 8.24 22.12
N ASN A 482 -1.82 8.38 22.99
CA ASN A 482 -1.20 9.65 23.36
C ASN A 482 0.27 9.34 23.69
N SER A 483 1.17 9.76 22.81
CA SER A 483 2.62 9.56 22.91
C SER A 483 3.38 10.87 23.01
#